data_AF-A0A7Y9JBJ6-F1
#
_entry.id   AF-A0A7Y9JBJ6-F1
#
_cell.length_a   1.000
_cell.length_b   1.000
_cell.length_c   1.000
_cell.angle_alpha   90.00
_cell.angle_beta   90.00
_cell.angle_gamma   90.00
#
_symmetry.space_group_name_H-M   'P 1'
#
loop_
_entity.id
_entity.type
_entity.pdbx_description
1 polymer ?
#
loop_
_entity_poly.entity_id
_entity_poly.type
_entity_poly.pdbx_seq_one_letter_code
_entity_poly.pdbx_strand_id
1 'polypeptide(L)'
;MTMVTDPDTPDVPERHSVPERLVRLADRYAAEGDVRRAQIAAWAADVYVLEELLWENGLAEAADPVAQLAAVGEAVASALETLADGTTGELTPRAVAEAARWAMVSTFDESVHEVLLAQLPALDGLDALDPQTTAPRPPRKEHPALARLDGRCPEDLVAELREAAADCLHVGEVMLVEGEETAAGRMAHQADVATFEAYLIAAALHAGDHDLATVDLRWDLAGDLDPDAFTAGNDRGDVFATLRRELISLVGSAEMETLWRSFESADGP
;
A
#
# COMPACT_ATOMS: atom_id res chain seq x y z
N MET A 1 -7.20 -2.82 49.97
CA MET A 1 -7.16 -1.72 48.99
C MET A 1 -7.44 -2.36 47.66
N THR A 2 -8.70 -2.31 47.25
CA THR A 2 -9.22 -2.99 46.06
C THR A 2 -8.95 -2.09 44.87
N MET A 3 -8.15 -2.54 43.90
CA MET A 3 -7.99 -1.85 42.63
C MET A 3 -9.29 -2.03 41.85
N VAL A 4 -10.03 -0.93 41.71
CA VAL A 4 -11.14 -0.82 40.77
C VAL A 4 -10.52 -0.57 39.41
N THR A 5 -10.55 -1.57 38.54
CA THR A 5 -10.33 -1.39 37.10
C THR A 5 -11.56 -0.68 36.55
N ASP A 6 -11.33 0.50 35.96
CA ASP A 6 -12.34 1.33 35.32
C ASP A 6 -12.80 0.65 34.00
N PRO A 7 -14.08 0.25 33.86
CA PRO A 7 -14.57 -0.47 32.68
C PRO A 7 -14.93 0.43 31.48
N ASP A 8 -14.72 1.75 31.58
CA ASP A 8 -15.15 2.73 30.57
C ASP A 8 -13.99 3.39 29.81
N THR A 9 -12.85 2.72 29.64
CA THR A 9 -11.90 3.17 28.61
C THR A 9 -12.50 2.76 27.25
N PRO A 10 -12.98 3.70 26.40
CA PRO A 10 -13.42 3.32 25.06
C PRO A 10 -12.24 2.61 24.38
N ASP A 11 -12.50 1.41 23.83
CA ASP A 11 -11.53 0.69 23.00
C ASP A 11 -11.04 1.68 21.94
N VAL A 12 -9.79 2.15 22.10
CA VAL A 12 -9.10 2.86 21.05
C VAL A 12 -8.98 1.84 19.92
N PRO A 13 -9.52 2.10 18.71
CA PRO A 13 -9.43 1.16 17.62
C PRO A 13 -7.97 0.74 17.46
N GLU A 14 -7.71 -0.56 17.56
CA GLU A 14 -6.37 -1.10 17.43
C GLU A 14 -5.85 -0.72 16.04
N ARG A 15 -4.80 0.12 15.99
CA ARG A 15 -4.21 0.53 14.73
C ARG A 15 -3.46 -0.67 14.16
N HIS A 16 -4.07 -1.31 13.18
CA HIS A 16 -3.46 -2.42 12.45
C HIS A 16 -2.24 -1.95 11.68
N SER A 17 -1.18 -2.76 11.72
CA SER A 17 0.00 -2.56 10.87
C SER A 17 -0.37 -2.68 9.38
N VAL A 18 0.44 -2.13 8.47
CA VAL A 18 0.20 -2.25 7.03
C VAL A 18 0.15 -3.73 6.59
N PRO A 19 1.04 -4.63 7.03
CA PRO A 19 0.92 -6.06 6.76
C PRO A 19 -0.42 -6.66 7.21
N GLU A 20 -0.91 -6.33 8.41
CA GLU A 20 -2.22 -6.82 8.88
C GLU A 20 -3.38 -6.34 8.02
N ARG A 21 -3.34 -5.08 7.56
CA ARG A 21 -4.35 -4.52 6.66
C ARG A 21 -4.32 -5.22 5.30
N LEU A 22 -3.13 -5.51 4.78
CA LEU A 22 -2.93 -6.25 3.53
C LEU A 22 -3.44 -7.70 3.63
N VAL A 23 -3.22 -8.39 4.75
CA VAL A 23 -3.77 -9.74 5.00
C VAL A 23 -5.30 -9.71 4.99
N ARG A 24 -5.92 -8.75 5.69
CA ARG A 24 -7.39 -8.60 5.67
C ARG A 24 -7.92 -8.27 4.29
N LEU A 25 -7.17 -7.51 3.50
CA LEU A 25 -7.52 -7.19 2.13
C LEU A 25 -7.41 -8.44 1.23
N ALA A 26 -6.39 -9.28 1.45
CA ALA A 26 -6.26 -10.58 0.80
C ALA A 26 -7.46 -11.49 1.11
N ASP A 27 -7.87 -11.57 2.38
CA ASP A 27 -9.04 -12.35 2.81
C ASP A 27 -10.34 -11.85 2.15
N ARG A 28 -10.51 -10.52 2.06
CA ARG A 28 -11.66 -9.90 1.38
C ARG A 28 -11.71 -10.29 -0.10
N TYR A 29 -10.58 -10.17 -0.79
CA TYR A 29 -10.48 -10.60 -2.19
C TYR A 29 -10.71 -12.10 -2.36
N ALA A 30 -10.21 -12.92 -1.44
CA ALA A 30 -10.45 -14.35 -1.45
C ALA A 30 -11.95 -14.66 -1.32
N ALA A 31 -12.64 -13.99 -0.39
CA ALA A 31 -14.09 -14.13 -0.21
C ALA A 31 -14.90 -13.66 -1.45
N GLU A 32 -14.38 -12.69 -2.20
CA GLU A 32 -14.95 -12.22 -3.47
C GLU A 32 -14.62 -13.15 -4.66
N GLY A 33 -13.77 -14.16 -4.46
CA GLY A 33 -13.26 -15.04 -5.51
C GLY A 33 -12.24 -14.38 -6.44
N ASP A 34 -11.63 -13.26 -6.03
CA ASP A 34 -10.60 -12.57 -6.80
C ASP A 34 -9.19 -13.08 -6.48
N VAL A 35 -8.84 -14.23 -7.07
CA VAL A 35 -7.57 -14.91 -6.87
C VAL A 35 -6.36 -13.98 -7.06
N ARG A 36 -6.31 -13.22 -8.16
CA ARG A 36 -5.14 -12.38 -8.49
C ARG A 36 -4.95 -11.29 -7.44
N ARG A 37 -6.01 -10.57 -7.07
CA ARG A 37 -5.92 -9.49 -6.07
C ARG A 37 -5.60 -10.05 -4.68
N ALA A 38 -6.16 -11.21 -4.32
CA ALA A 38 -5.83 -11.90 -3.07
C ALA A 38 -4.35 -12.27 -2.98
N GLN A 39 -3.79 -12.84 -4.04
CA GLN A 39 -2.36 -13.19 -4.10
C GLN A 39 -1.46 -11.95 -4.06
N ILE A 40 -1.81 -10.89 -4.80
CA ILE A 40 -1.04 -9.64 -4.80
C ILE A 40 -1.05 -8.98 -3.41
N ALA A 41 -2.20 -8.96 -2.73
CA ALA A 41 -2.31 -8.43 -1.37
C ALA A 41 -1.48 -9.25 -0.37
N ALA A 42 -1.54 -10.59 -0.44
CA ALA A 42 -0.73 -11.46 0.40
C ALA A 42 0.78 -11.29 0.14
N TRP A 43 1.18 -11.25 -1.12
CA TRP A 43 2.57 -11.00 -1.51
C TRP A 43 3.07 -9.63 -1.06
N ALA A 44 2.25 -8.58 -1.21
CA ALA A 44 2.59 -7.26 -0.71
C ALA A 44 2.81 -7.29 0.81
N ALA A 45 1.97 -8.00 1.58
CA ALA A 45 2.17 -8.13 3.03
C ALA A 45 3.55 -8.73 3.36
N ASP A 46 3.99 -9.74 2.60
CA ASP A 46 5.31 -10.34 2.76
C ASP A 46 6.45 -9.36 2.45
N VAL A 47 6.31 -8.60 1.35
CA VAL A 47 7.29 -7.57 0.97
C VAL A 47 7.38 -6.47 2.03
N TYR A 48 6.25 -6.00 2.57
CA TYR A 48 6.26 -5.02 3.67
C TYR A 48 6.98 -5.55 4.91
N VAL A 49 6.75 -6.81 5.29
CA VAL A 49 7.46 -7.43 6.41
C VAL A 49 8.96 -7.50 6.12
N LEU A 50 9.36 -7.88 4.90
CA LEU A 50 10.77 -7.91 4.51
C LEU A 50 11.40 -6.52 4.60
N GLU A 51 10.74 -5.50 4.05
CA GLU A 51 11.24 -4.12 4.06
C GLU A 51 11.44 -3.59 5.47
N GLU A 52 10.46 -3.77 6.36
CA GLU A 52 10.57 -3.36 7.75
C GLU A 52 11.70 -4.11 8.48
N LEU A 53 11.83 -5.43 8.26
CA LEU A 53 12.94 -6.19 8.84
C LEU A 53 14.30 -5.71 8.33
N LEU A 54 14.44 -5.41 7.04
CA LEU A 54 15.69 -4.86 6.50
C LEU A 54 15.97 -3.49 7.12
N TRP A 55 14.94 -2.64 7.21
CA TRP A 55 15.02 -1.31 7.81
C TRP A 55 15.50 -1.36 9.26
N GLU A 56 14.89 -2.21 10.09
CA GLU A 56 15.24 -2.41 11.49
C GLU A 56 16.61 -3.05 11.71
N ASN A 57 17.13 -3.80 10.74
CA ASN A 57 18.37 -4.58 10.86
C ASN A 57 19.57 -3.99 10.10
N GLY A 58 19.58 -2.67 9.86
CA GLY A 58 20.77 -1.96 9.40
C GLY A 58 20.66 -1.24 8.06
N LEU A 59 19.55 -1.42 7.33
CA LEU A 59 19.34 -0.72 6.06
C LEU A 59 19.20 0.78 6.27
N ALA A 60 18.54 1.22 7.35
CA ALA A 60 18.37 2.64 7.68
C ALA A 60 19.71 3.37 7.90
N GLU A 61 20.71 2.67 8.44
CA GLU A 61 22.05 3.20 8.69
C GLU A 61 23.02 3.02 7.52
N ALA A 62 22.57 2.41 6.41
CA ALA A 62 23.38 2.26 5.22
C ALA A 62 23.76 3.62 4.61
N ALA A 63 24.91 3.66 3.91
CA ALA A 63 25.34 4.88 3.22
C ALA A 63 24.38 5.30 2.10
N ASP A 64 23.71 4.33 1.48
CA ASP A 64 22.66 4.53 0.48
C ASP A 64 21.58 3.45 0.66
N PRO A 65 20.60 3.68 1.56
CA PRO A 65 19.54 2.72 1.84
C PRO A 65 18.69 2.40 0.60
N VAL A 66 18.46 3.40 -0.26
CA VAL A 66 17.63 3.26 -1.47
C VAL A 66 18.32 2.34 -2.47
N ALA A 67 19.61 2.55 -2.74
CA ALA A 67 20.36 1.68 -3.65
C ALA A 67 20.48 0.25 -3.11
N GLN A 68 20.64 0.08 -1.80
CA GLN A 68 20.68 -1.25 -1.19
C GLN A 68 19.34 -1.97 -1.27
N LEU A 69 18.23 -1.28 -1.00
CA LEU A 69 16.89 -1.85 -1.15
C LEU A 69 16.61 -2.23 -2.61
N ALA A 70 17.00 -1.38 -3.56
CA ALA A 70 16.87 -1.68 -4.99
C ALA A 70 17.65 -2.93 -5.39
N ALA A 71 18.86 -3.12 -4.87
CA ALA A 71 19.66 -4.33 -5.12
C ALA A 71 19.02 -5.59 -4.54
N VAL A 72 18.40 -5.50 -3.34
CA VAL A 72 17.62 -6.60 -2.77
C VAL A 72 16.39 -6.91 -3.64
N GLY A 73 15.66 -5.87 -4.05
CA GLY A 73 14.51 -6.01 -4.95
C GLY A 73 14.86 -6.69 -6.28
N GLU A 74 15.98 -6.30 -6.90
CA GLU A 74 16.48 -6.93 -8.14
C GLU A 74 16.83 -8.42 -7.92
N ALA A 75 17.46 -8.76 -6.80
CA ALA A 75 17.76 -10.15 -6.45
C ALA A 75 16.48 -10.99 -6.27
N VAL A 76 15.48 -10.45 -5.56
CA VAL A 76 14.18 -11.11 -5.36
C VAL A 76 13.44 -11.26 -6.68
N ALA A 77 13.41 -10.22 -7.53
CA ALA A 77 12.80 -10.28 -8.85
C ALA A 77 13.46 -11.36 -9.72
N SER A 78 14.79 -11.42 -9.77
CA SER A 78 15.52 -12.45 -10.52
C SER A 78 15.26 -13.87 -10.00
N ALA A 79 15.11 -14.05 -8.68
CA ALA A 79 14.75 -15.33 -8.08
C ALA A 79 13.31 -15.75 -8.48
N LEU A 80 12.37 -14.80 -8.53
CA LEU A 80 11.00 -15.04 -8.98
C LEU A 80 10.93 -15.38 -10.48
N GLU A 81 11.69 -14.69 -11.33
CA GLU A 81 11.80 -15.00 -12.77
C GLU A 81 12.33 -16.42 -12.98
N THR A 82 13.39 -16.79 -12.25
CA THR A 82 13.98 -18.14 -12.31
C THR A 82 12.98 -19.22 -11.87
N LEU A 83 12.21 -18.94 -10.82
CA LEU A 83 11.14 -19.81 -10.35
C LEU A 83 10.03 -19.97 -11.40
N ALA A 84 9.61 -18.86 -12.02
CA ALA A 84 8.56 -18.85 -13.04
C ALA A 84 8.96 -19.70 -14.26
N ASP A 85 10.21 -19.63 -14.70
CA ASP A 85 10.74 -20.43 -15.82
C ASP A 85 10.76 -21.95 -15.51
N GLY A 86 10.93 -22.32 -14.25
CA GLY A 86 10.98 -23.72 -13.80
C GLY A 86 9.63 -24.33 -13.43
N THR A 87 8.57 -23.50 -13.30
CA THR A 87 7.28 -23.95 -12.78
C THR A 87 6.48 -24.69 -13.84
N THR A 88 6.07 -25.91 -13.55
CA THR A 88 5.22 -26.73 -14.45
C THR A 88 4.03 -27.32 -13.69
N GLY A 89 2.84 -27.25 -14.27
CA GLY A 89 1.60 -27.80 -13.70
C GLY A 89 0.60 -26.74 -13.22
N GLU A 90 -0.57 -27.19 -12.78
CA GLU A 90 -1.57 -26.34 -12.12
C GLU A 90 -1.13 -26.08 -10.68
N LEU A 91 -0.83 -24.83 -10.34
CA LEU A 91 -0.59 -24.39 -8.97
C LEU A 91 -1.87 -23.85 -8.35
N THR A 92 -2.10 -24.19 -7.08
CA THR A 92 -3.13 -23.54 -6.29
C THR A 92 -2.73 -22.10 -5.98
N PRO A 93 -3.69 -21.20 -5.67
CA PRO A 93 -3.37 -19.82 -5.32
C PRO A 93 -2.37 -19.68 -4.18
N ARG A 94 -2.52 -20.51 -3.14
CA ARG A 94 -1.59 -20.60 -2.02
C ARG A 94 -0.20 -21.07 -2.45
N ALA A 95 -0.11 -22.10 -3.29
CA ALA A 95 1.17 -22.64 -3.75
C ALA A 95 2.00 -21.59 -4.53
N VAL A 96 1.35 -20.71 -5.28
CA VAL A 96 2.04 -19.59 -5.96
C VAL A 96 2.64 -18.62 -4.95
N ALA A 97 1.88 -18.23 -3.91
CA ALA A 97 2.37 -17.33 -2.87
C ALA A 97 3.50 -17.98 -2.05
N GLU A 98 3.38 -19.26 -1.70
CA GLU A 98 4.44 -20.02 -1.01
C GLU A 98 5.71 -20.13 -1.86
N ALA A 99 5.59 -20.36 -3.16
CA ALA A 99 6.73 -20.42 -4.07
C ALA A 99 7.42 -19.04 -4.16
N ALA A 100 6.64 -17.95 -4.25
CA ALA A 100 7.18 -16.60 -4.24
C ALA A 100 7.93 -16.28 -2.93
N ARG A 101 7.37 -16.65 -1.77
CA ARG A 101 8.04 -16.55 -0.47
C ARG A 101 9.35 -17.30 -0.44
N TRP A 102 9.36 -18.53 -0.95
CA TRP A 102 10.57 -19.34 -0.99
C TRP A 102 11.65 -18.68 -1.86
N ALA A 103 11.29 -18.17 -3.04
CA ALA A 103 12.21 -17.43 -3.89
C ALA A 103 12.80 -16.21 -3.17
N MET A 104 11.96 -15.40 -2.51
CA MET A 104 12.38 -14.25 -1.71
C MET A 104 13.33 -14.63 -0.58
N VAL A 105 12.97 -15.63 0.23
CA VAL A 105 13.79 -16.06 1.36
C VAL A 105 15.13 -16.62 0.88
N SER A 106 15.14 -17.31 -0.26
CA SER A 106 16.35 -17.90 -0.85
C SER A 106 17.38 -16.88 -1.33
N THR A 107 17.03 -15.59 -1.45
CA THR A 107 18.00 -14.53 -1.78
C THR A 107 18.89 -14.15 -0.60
N PHE A 108 18.54 -14.59 0.61
CA PHE A 108 19.27 -14.30 1.84
C PHE A 108 20.07 -15.52 2.31
N ASP A 109 21.04 -15.29 3.19
CA ASP A 109 21.80 -16.36 3.83
C ASP A 109 20.88 -17.30 4.64
N GLU A 110 21.15 -18.61 4.58
CA GLU A 110 20.34 -19.65 5.24
C GLU A 110 20.14 -19.39 6.75
N SER A 111 21.10 -18.72 7.41
CA SER A 111 21.02 -18.38 8.82
C SER A 111 19.85 -17.47 9.20
N VAL A 112 19.25 -16.75 8.26
CA VAL A 112 18.11 -15.85 8.54
C VAL A 112 16.77 -16.39 8.03
N HIS A 113 16.76 -17.53 7.34
CA HIS A 113 15.54 -18.07 6.71
C HIS A 113 14.43 -18.34 7.72
N GLU A 114 14.75 -19.01 8.83
CA GLU A 114 13.77 -19.32 9.88
C GLU A 114 13.20 -18.05 10.52
N VAL A 115 14.03 -17.02 10.69
CA VAL A 115 13.61 -15.73 11.27
C VAL A 115 12.65 -15.02 10.32
N LEU A 116 12.99 -14.93 9.03
CA LEU A 116 12.12 -14.33 8.02
C LEU A 116 10.78 -15.06 7.95
N LEU A 117 10.80 -16.39 7.79
CA LEU A 117 9.58 -17.19 7.68
C LEU A 117 8.67 -17.09 8.91
N ALA A 118 9.23 -16.91 10.11
CA ALA A 118 8.46 -16.74 11.33
C ALA A 118 7.71 -15.40 11.43
N GLN A 119 8.15 -14.38 10.69
CA GLN A 119 7.53 -13.05 10.67
C GLN A 119 6.51 -12.89 9.53
N LEU A 120 6.58 -13.72 8.49
CA LEU A 120 5.65 -13.65 7.38
C LEU A 120 4.23 -14.05 7.81
N PRO A 121 3.19 -13.30 7.37
CA PRO A 121 1.80 -13.62 7.73
C PRO A 121 1.37 -15.01 7.27
N ALA A 122 0.33 -15.57 7.87
CA ALA A 122 -0.27 -16.82 7.39
C ALA A 122 -0.95 -16.63 6.02
N LEU A 123 -0.98 -17.69 5.20
CA LEU A 123 -1.64 -17.71 3.88
C LEU A 123 -2.99 -18.44 3.89
N ASP A 124 -3.55 -18.71 5.07
CA ASP A 124 -4.75 -19.55 5.23
C ASP A 124 -5.97 -18.99 4.50
N GLY A 125 -6.05 -17.68 4.32
CA GLY A 125 -7.09 -17.02 3.51
C GLY A 125 -7.10 -17.46 2.04
N LEU A 126 -5.97 -17.90 1.49
CA LEU A 126 -5.87 -18.39 0.12
C LEU A 126 -6.37 -19.83 -0.07
N ASP A 127 -6.54 -20.60 1.01
CA ASP A 127 -7.06 -21.97 0.92
C ASP A 127 -8.54 -22.02 0.53
N ALA A 128 -9.27 -20.93 0.78
CA ALA A 128 -10.66 -20.79 0.36
C ALA A 128 -10.82 -20.68 -1.18
N LEU A 129 -9.74 -20.40 -1.88
CA LEU A 129 -9.70 -20.25 -3.34
C LEU A 129 -9.32 -21.58 -4.00
N ASP A 130 -10.28 -22.50 -4.08
CA ASP A 130 -10.08 -23.75 -4.82
C ASP A 130 -10.38 -23.53 -6.32
N PRO A 131 -9.39 -23.71 -7.22
CA PRO A 131 -9.56 -23.54 -8.65
C PRO A 131 -10.59 -24.51 -9.27
N GLN A 132 -10.93 -25.61 -8.60
CA GLN A 132 -11.93 -26.58 -9.07
C GLN A 132 -13.37 -26.26 -8.65
N THR A 133 -13.57 -25.39 -7.66
CA THR A 133 -14.91 -25.00 -7.17
C THR A 133 -15.31 -23.59 -7.57
N THR A 134 -14.39 -22.79 -8.11
CA THR A 134 -14.67 -21.43 -8.58
C THR A 134 -15.42 -21.48 -9.92
N ALA A 135 -16.71 -21.12 -9.91
CA ALA A 135 -17.53 -21.07 -11.12
C ALA A 135 -16.89 -20.20 -12.23
N PRO A 136 -17.12 -20.48 -13.52
CA PRO A 136 -16.56 -19.71 -14.63
C PRO A 136 -16.88 -18.22 -14.45
N ARG A 137 -15.83 -17.41 -14.29
CA ARG A 137 -15.96 -15.98 -13.97
C ARG A 137 -16.63 -15.25 -15.14
N PRO A 138 -17.57 -14.30 -14.90
CA PRO A 138 -17.97 -13.34 -15.92
C PRO A 138 -16.74 -12.58 -16.45
N PRO A 139 -16.78 -12.05 -17.69
CA PRO A 139 -15.63 -11.40 -18.31
C PRO A 139 -15.03 -10.35 -17.39
N ARG A 140 -13.69 -10.29 -17.36
CA ARG A 140 -12.87 -9.29 -16.66
C ARG A 140 -13.57 -7.93 -16.73
N LYS A 141 -14.05 -7.42 -15.59
CA LYS A 141 -14.21 -5.98 -15.47
C LYS A 141 -12.80 -5.39 -15.65
N GLU A 142 -12.67 -4.36 -16.48
CA GLU A 142 -11.41 -3.64 -16.62
C GLU A 142 -10.84 -3.33 -15.23
N HIS A 143 -9.53 -3.52 -15.07
CA HIS A 143 -8.84 -3.27 -13.81
C HIS A 143 -9.14 -1.81 -13.39
N PRO A 144 -9.59 -1.54 -12.15
CA PRO A 144 -10.01 -0.20 -11.74
C PRO A 144 -8.97 0.89 -12.04
N ALA A 145 -7.68 0.58 -11.93
CA ALA A 145 -6.60 1.48 -12.32
C ALA A 145 -6.53 1.78 -13.83
N LEU A 146 -6.81 0.82 -14.72
CA LEU A 146 -6.90 1.08 -16.16
C LEU A 146 -8.12 1.94 -16.51
N ALA A 147 -9.22 1.78 -15.77
CA ALA A 147 -10.36 2.67 -15.89
C ALA A 147 -10.02 4.10 -15.43
N ARG A 148 -9.15 4.27 -14.41
CA ARG A 148 -8.65 5.60 -13.98
C ARG A 148 -7.85 6.31 -15.08
N LEU A 149 -7.13 5.57 -15.91
CA LEU A 149 -6.42 6.16 -17.05
C LEU A 149 -7.37 6.80 -18.06
N ASP A 150 -8.59 6.30 -18.24
CA ASP A 150 -9.60 6.82 -19.17
C ASP A 150 -9.03 7.08 -20.59
N GLY A 151 -8.18 6.16 -21.06
CA GLY A 151 -7.51 6.26 -22.36
C GLY A 151 -6.29 7.19 -22.43
N ARG A 152 -5.91 7.84 -21.33
CA ARG A 152 -4.65 8.61 -21.22
C ARG A 152 -3.46 7.68 -21.00
N CYS A 153 -2.25 8.15 -21.33
CA CYS A 153 -1.05 7.46 -20.87
C CYS A 153 -0.81 7.75 -19.37
N PRO A 154 -0.18 6.82 -18.63
CA PRO A 154 0.09 7.00 -17.20
C PRO A 154 0.90 8.28 -16.89
N GLU A 155 1.87 8.64 -17.73
CA GLU A 155 2.71 9.82 -17.54
C GLU A 155 1.92 11.13 -17.65
N ASP A 156 0.99 11.20 -18.62
CA ASP A 156 0.09 12.35 -18.78
C ASP A 156 -0.82 12.49 -17.55
N LEU A 157 -1.38 11.38 -17.06
CA LEU A 157 -2.21 11.40 -15.86
C LEU A 157 -1.43 11.87 -14.62
N VAL A 158 -0.18 11.43 -14.45
CA VAL A 158 0.68 11.90 -13.36
C VAL A 158 0.90 13.42 -13.45
N ALA A 159 1.12 13.96 -14.65
CA ALA A 159 1.27 15.39 -14.84
C ALA A 159 -0.02 16.16 -14.51
N GLU A 160 -1.17 15.68 -15.02
CA GLU A 160 -2.50 16.26 -14.75
C GLU A 160 -2.84 16.27 -13.26
N LEU A 161 -2.54 15.18 -12.54
CA LEU A 161 -2.79 15.07 -11.10
C LEU A 161 -1.91 16.03 -10.29
N ARG A 162 -0.65 16.23 -10.69
CA ARG A 162 0.24 17.21 -10.05
C ARG A 162 -0.24 18.64 -10.27
N GLU A 163 -0.71 18.95 -11.48
CA GLU A 163 -1.32 20.25 -11.78
C GLU A 163 -2.60 20.46 -10.96
N ALA A 164 -3.48 19.46 -10.91
CA ALA A 164 -4.70 19.51 -10.12
C ALA A 164 -4.42 19.69 -8.61
N ALA A 165 -3.36 19.06 -8.08
CA ALA A 165 -2.95 19.25 -6.70
C ALA A 165 -2.53 20.70 -6.41
N ALA A 166 -1.70 21.28 -7.28
CA ALA A 166 -1.26 22.67 -7.16
C ALA A 166 -2.43 23.65 -7.28
N ASP A 167 -3.34 23.42 -8.23
CA ASP A 167 -4.55 24.24 -8.42
C ASP A 167 -5.46 24.20 -7.18
N CYS A 168 -5.66 23.01 -6.60
CA CYS A 168 -6.45 22.86 -5.37
C CYS A 168 -5.83 23.65 -4.22
N LEU A 169 -4.51 23.56 -4.02
CA LEU A 169 -3.83 24.31 -2.97
C LEU A 169 -3.96 25.82 -3.18
N HIS A 170 -3.78 26.30 -4.40
CA HIS A 170 -3.97 27.71 -4.73
C HIS A 170 -5.40 28.21 -4.44
N VAL A 171 -6.41 27.43 -4.83
CA VAL A 171 -7.81 27.74 -4.49
C VAL A 171 -8.03 27.70 -2.97
N GLY A 172 -7.41 26.75 -2.27
CA GLY A 172 -7.46 26.64 -0.81
C GLY A 172 -6.93 27.88 -0.11
N GLU A 173 -5.80 28.44 -0.59
CA GLU A 173 -5.25 29.70 -0.07
C GLU A 173 -6.22 30.88 -0.25
N VAL A 174 -6.87 30.97 -1.41
CA VAL A 174 -7.89 32.00 -1.67
C VAL A 174 -9.07 31.85 -0.69
N MET A 175 -9.55 30.62 -0.46
CA MET A 175 -10.63 30.34 0.48
C MET A 175 -10.25 30.73 1.93
N LEU A 176 -8.99 30.51 2.34
CA LEU A 176 -8.50 30.96 3.65
C LEU A 176 -8.52 32.49 3.79
N VAL A 177 -8.09 33.21 2.75
CA VAL A 177 -8.13 34.69 2.73
C VAL A 177 -9.56 35.21 2.83
N GLU A 178 -10.52 34.50 2.25
CA GLU A 178 -11.96 34.82 2.31
C GLU A 178 -12.64 34.39 3.63
N GLY A 179 -11.93 33.66 4.51
CA GLY A 179 -12.45 33.15 5.78
C GLY A 179 -13.27 31.87 5.65
N GLU A 180 -13.21 31.19 4.51
CA GLU A 180 -13.93 29.96 4.19
C GLU A 180 -13.09 28.71 4.55
N GLU A 181 -12.78 28.54 5.85
CA GLU A 181 -11.87 27.49 6.36
C GLU A 181 -12.30 26.08 5.97
N THR A 182 -13.60 25.78 5.97
CA THR A 182 -14.10 24.45 5.55
C THR A 182 -13.90 24.20 4.06
N ALA A 183 -13.99 25.24 3.22
CA ALA A 183 -13.73 25.11 1.79
C ALA A 183 -12.23 24.91 1.53
N ALA A 184 -11.38 25.66 2.24
CA ALA A 184 -9.93 25.49 2.19
C ALA A 184 -9.51 24.07 2.59
N GLY A 185 -10.06 23.52 3.67
CA GLY A 185 -9.76 22.14 4.09
C GLY A 185 -10.15 21.09 3.04
N ARG A 186 -11.30 21.26 2.37
CA ARG A 186 -11.68 20.37 1.25
C ARG A 186 -10.71 20.46 0.06
N MET A 187 -10.22 21.66 -0.25
CA MET A 187 -9.23 21.83 -1.32
C MET A 187 -7.89 21.18 -0.96
N ALA A 188 -7.41 21.36 0.28
CA ALA A 188 -6.20 20.69 0.77
C ALA A 188 -6.33 19.16 0.69
N HIS A 189 -7.50 18.61 1.07
CA HIS A 189 -7.77 17.18 0.93
C HIS A 189 -7.74 16.69 -0.53
N GLN A 190 -8.33 17.45 -1.46
CA GLN A 190 -8.30 17.10 -2.88
C GLN A 190 -6.87 17.13 -3.43
N ALA A 191 -6.06 18.10 -2.99
CA ALA A 191 -4.64 18.15 -3.32
C ALA A 191 -3.88 16.93 -2.78
N ASP A 192 -4.20 16.50 -1.56
CA ASP A 192 -3.56 15.33 -0.96
C ASP A 192 -3.89 14.04 -1.73
N VAL A 193 -5.16 13.86 -2.10
CA VAL A 193 -5.63 12.73 -2.91
C VAL A 193 -4.93 12.70 -4.27
N ALA A 194 -4.86 13.84 -4.97
CA ALA A 194 -4.22 13.94 -6.27
C ALA A 194 -2.70 13.70 -6.18
N THR A 195 -2.05 14.22 -5.14
CA THR A 195 -0.62 14.00 -4.88
C THR A 195 -0.32 12.52 -4.61
N PHE A 196 -1.13 11.88 -3.77
CA PHE A 196 -0.99 10.47 -3.47
C PHE A 196 -1.18 9.61 -4.72
N GLU A 197 -2.21 9.88 -5.52
CA GLU A 197 -2.44 9.15 -6.77
C GLU A 197 -1.30 9.31 -7.78
N ALA A 198 -0.83 10.54 -7.98
CA ALA A 198 0.29 10.84 -8.86
C ALA A 198 1.56 10.09 -8.43
N TYR A 199 1.81 10.04 -7.12
CA TYR A 199 2.92 9.28 -6.56
C TYR A 199 2.77 7.79 -6.84
N LEU A 200 1.62 7.19 -6.53
CA LEU A 200 1.40 5.76 -6.71
C LEU A 200 1.60 5.33 -8.17
N ILE A 201 1.06 6.09 -9.13
CA ILE A 201 1.21 5.80 -10.55
C ILE A 201 2.68 5.92 -10.97
N ALA A 202 3.36 7.00 -10.56
CA ALA A 202 4.77 7.18 -10.89
C ALA A 202 5.66 6.07 -10.31
N ALA A 203 5.39 5.64 -9.06
CA ALA A 203 6.09 4.54 -8.41
C ALA A 203 5.84 3.20 -9.13
N ALA A 204 4.59 2.92 -9.51
CA ALA A 204 4.24 1.72 -10.27
C ALA A 204 4.96 1.67 -11.62
N LEU A 205 5.00 2.78 -12.36
CA LEU A 205 5.74 2.87 -13.63
C LEU A 205 7.24 2.64 -13.44
N HIS A 206 7.82 3.22 -12.39
CA HIS A 206 9.23 3.03 -12.08
C HIS A 206 9.57 1.57 -11.74
N ALA A 207 8.65 0.89 -11.06
CA ALA A 207 8.75 -0.53 -10.72
C ALA A 207 8.40 -1.49 -11.87
N GLY A 208 7.97 -0.97 -13.03
CA GLY A 208 7.53 -1.78 -14.18
C GLY A 208 6.14 -2.41 -14.02
N ASP A 209 5.34 -1.99 -13.04
CA ASP A 209 3.95 -2.40 -12.85
C ASP A 209 3.03 -1.68 -13.85
N HIS A 210 3.07 -2.13 -15.10
CA HIS A 210 2.25 -1.57 -16.18
C HIS A 210 0.75 -1.89 -16.05
N ASP A 211 0.40 -2.90 -15.25
CA ASP A 211 -0.99 -3.25 -14.95
C ASP A 211 -1.58 -2.36 -13.82
N LEU A 212 -0.75 -1.53 -13.17
CA LEU A 212 -1.09 -0.67 -12.03
C LEU A 212 -1.75 -1.48 -10.89
N ALA A 213 -1.32 -2.73 -10.72
CA ALA A 213 -1.84 -3.63 -9.70
C ALA A 213 -1.57 -3.11 -8.28
N THR A 214 -0.39 -2.56 -8.06
CA THR A 214 0.05 -2.01 -6.79
C THR A 214 -0.63 -0.68 -6.47
N VAL A 215 -1.02 0.09 -7.49
CA VAL A 215 -1.81 1.33 -7.33
C VAL A 215 -3.18 1.01 -6.77
N ASP A 216 -3.89 0.04 -7.35
CA ASP A 216 -5.21 -0.35 -6.87
C ASP A 216 -5.14 -0.87 -5.44
N LEU A 217 -4.21 -1.78 -5.16
CA LEU A 217 -4.02 -2.32 -3.82
C LEU A 217 -3.88 -1.22 -2.76
N ARG A 218 -3.03 -0.21 -3.01
CA ARG A 218 -2.79 0.91 -2.08
C ARG A 218 -4.00 1.85 -2.01
N TRP A 219 -4.78 1.99 -3.07
CA TRP A 219 -6.06 2.70 -3.03
C TRP A 219 -7.13 1.97 -2.22
N ASP A 220 -7.21 0.65 -2.29
CA ASP A 220 -8.16 -0.10 -1.46
C ASP A 220 -7.78 -0.02 0.02
N LEU A 221 -6.48 -0.02 0.34
CA LEU A 221 -5.99 0.28 1.69
C LEU A 221 -6.38 1.70 2.13
N ALA A 222 -6.18 2.70 1.26
CA ALA A 222 -6.56 4.08 1.54
C ALA A 222 -8.08 4.24 1.71
N GLY A 223 -8.90 3.48 0.97
CA GLY A 223 -10.35 3.48 1.09
C GLY A 223 -10.87 2.95 2.43
N ASP A 224 -10.06 2.16 3.14
CA ASP A 224 -10.36 1.73 4.52
C ASP A 224 -9.99 2.80 5.58
N LEU A 225 -9.39 3.93 5.18
CA LEU A 225 -9.20 5.06 6.10
C LEU A 225 -10.55 5.76 6.31
N ASP A 226 -10.97 5.88 7.57
CA ASP A 226 -12.23 6.51 7.95
C ASP A 226 -11.98 7.95 8.47
N PRO A 227 -12.32 8.99 7.68
CA PRO A 227 -12.19 10.38 8.12
C PRO A 227 -13.01 10.70 9.38
N ASP A 228 -14.17 10.03 9.55
CA ASP A 228 -15.08 10.28 10.67
C ASP A 228 -14.48 9.73 11.98
N ALA A 229 -13.71 8.63 11.92
CA ALA A 229 -12.99 8.08 13.06
C ALA A 229 -11.96 9.07 13.64
N PHE A 230 -11.38 9.96 12.82
CA PHE A 230 -10.41 10.96 13.28
C PHE A 230 -11.05 12.14 14.01
N THR A 231 -12.34 12.40 13.77
CA THR A 231 -13.09 13.48 14.45
C THR A 231 -13.59 13.08 15.84
N ALA A 232 -13.67 11.77 16.12
CA ALA A 232 -14.20 11.23 17.38
C ALA A 232 -13.16 11.17 18.51
N GLY A 233 -11.87 11.13 18.17
CA GLY A 233 -10.79 11.37 19.12
C GLY A 233 -10.74 12.86 19.47
N ASN A 234 -10.55 13.21 20.75
CA ASN A 234 -10.51 14.60 21.26
C ASN A 234 -9.40 15.51 20.67
N ASP A 235 -8.80 15.14 19.54
CA ASP A 235 -7.75 15.88 18.88
C ASP A 235 -8.40 16.98 18.02
N ARG A 236 -8.34 18.23 18.49
CA ARG A 236 -8.71 19.43 17.70
C ARG A 236 -7.73 19.71 16.54
N GLY A 237 -7.04 18.67 16.06
CA GLY A 237 -6.12 18.74 14.95
C GLY A 237 -6.86 18.84 13.62
N ASP A 238 -6.16 19.28 12.60
CA ASP A 238 -6.65 19.25 11.23
C ASP A 238 -6.83 17.79 10.78
N VAL A 239 -8.09 17.38 10.56
CA VAL A 239 -8.48 16.03 10.11
C VAL A 239 -7.74 15.64 8.83
N PHE A 240 -7.50 16.60 7.95
CA PHE A 240 -6.81 16.35 6.69
C PHE A 240 -5.31 16.18 6.88
N ALA A 241 -4.69 16.92 7.80
CA ALA A 241 -3.30 16.66 8.19
C ALA A 241 -3.12 15.26 8.80
N THR A 242 -4.11 14.76 9.54
CA THR A 242 -4.11 13.38 10.03
C THR A 242 -4.26 12.40 8.87
N LEU A 243 -5.20 12.61 7.95
CA LEU A 243 -5.39 11.77 6.78
C LEU A 243 -4.13 11.71 5.91
N ARG A 244 -3.45 12.84 5.68
CA ARG A 244 -2.16 12.90 4.97
C ARG A 244 -1.12 11.99 5.61
N ARG A 245 -0.97 12.04 6.94
CA ARG A 245 -0.05 11.13 7.67
C ARG A 245 -0.44 9.67 7.50
N GLU A 246 -1.74 9.37 7.53
CA GLU A 246 -2.22 8.00 7.34
C GLU A 246 -2.07 7.52 5.89
N LEU A 247 -2.16 8.38 4.88
CA LEU A 247 -1.81 8.02 3.49
C LEU A 247 -0.31 7.74 3.36
N ILE A 248 0.52 8.56 4.00
CA ILE A 248 1.97 8.39 4.01
C ILE A 248 2.39 7.09 4.70
N SER A 249 1.69 6.67 5.75
CA SER A 249 1.99 5.41 6.43
C SER A 249 1.69 4.18 5.58
N LEU A 250 0.88 4.29 4.51
CA LEU A 250 0.52 3.17 3.65
C LEU A 250 1.64 2.71 2.72
N VAL A 251 2.65 3.54 2.43
CA VAL A 251 3.69 3.20 1.44
C VAL A 251 4.89 2.49 2.04
N GLY A 252 5.05 2.47 3.37
CA GLY A 252 6.14 1.77 4.05
C GLY A 252 7.35 2.66 4.30
N SER A 253 8.23 2.24 5.21
CA SER A 253 9.31 3.09 5.73
C SER A 253 10.28 3.58 4.65
N ALA A 254 10.56 2.76 3.63
CA ALA A 254 11.49 3.12 2.56
C ALA A 254 10.94 4.19 1.59
N GLU A 255 9.62 4.20 1.38
CA GLU A 255 8.94 5.10 0.43
C GLU A 255 8.42 6.38 1.10
N MET A 256 8.29 6.36 2.44
CA MET A 256 7.68 7.41 3.25
C MET A 256 8.27 8.80 2.99
N GLU A 257 9.59 8.93 2.95
CA GLU A 257 10.29 10.21 2.74
C GLU A 257 10.06 10.76 1.31
N THR A 258 10.03 9.89 0.30
CA THR A 258 9.79 10.31 -1.09
C THR A 258 8.36 10.80 -1.28
N LEU A 259 7.39 10.10 -0.69
CA LEU A 259 6.00 10.55 -0.70
C LEU A 259 5.83 11.83 0.12
N TRP A 260 6.45 11.95 1.29
CA TRP A 260 6.43 13.18 2.09
C TRP A 260 6.91 14.40 1.28
N ARG A 261 8.06 14.28 0.60
CA ARG A 261 8.56 15.35 -0.28
C ARG A 261 7.64 15.67 -1.45
N SER A 262 6.85 14.69 -1.91
CA SER A 262 5.86 14.91 -2.98
C SER A 262 4.71 15.80 -2.49
N PHE A 263 4.26 15.62 -1.24
CA PHE A 263 3.32 16.54 -0.60
C PHE A 263 3.94 17.93 -0.38
N GLU A 264 5.18 18.03 0.09
CA GLU A 264 5.86 19.33 0.27
C GLU A 264 6.04 20.08 -1.06
N SER A 265 6.34 19.35 -2.14
CA SER A 265 6.51 19.94 -3.48
C SER A 265 5.17 20.35 -4.11
N ALA A 266 4.07 19.73 -3.70
CA ALA A 266 2.73 20.16 -4.07
C ALA A 266 2.36 21.44 -3.30
N ASP A 267 2.73 21.51 -2.02
CA ASP A 267 2.49 22.65 -1.11
C ASP A 267 3.22 23.95 -1.55
N GLY A 268 4.08 23.94 -2.59
CA GLY A 268 4.49 25.14 -3.34
C GLY A 268 5.76 25.01 -4.20
N PRO A 269 6.12 26.06 -4.97
CA PRO A 269 7.51 26.44 -5.21
C PRO A 269 8.09 27.31 -4.07
#